data_AF-A0A9W9CEQ2-F1
#
_entry.id   AF-A0A9W9CEQ2-F1
#
_cell.length_a   1.000
_cell.length_b   1.000
_cell.length_c   1.000
_cell.angle_alpha   90.00
_cell.angle_beta   90.00
_cell.angle_gamma   90.00
#
_symmetry.space_group_name_H-M   'P 1'
#
loop_
_entity.id
_entity.type
_entity.pdbx_description
1 polymer ?
#
loop_
_entity_poly.entity_id
_entity_poly.type
_entity_poly.pdbx_seq_one_letter_code
_entity_poly.pdbx_strand_id
1 'polypeptide(L)'
;MVGSYPDVFEAGAAYSGTAFGCFAGSKGDPTPMGSNQTCAQGLTHTPAQWAQFVYNAYPGYTGKRPRFLVAHGLADSLVRPTCGYEQLKQWSTVLGVTNTANQTGSSVDEGAAYTKMIYGDSNKLVGYFGQGVGHIAPPVEPVLLKFFEAYEK
;
A
#
# COMPACT_ATOMS: atom_id res chain seq x y z
N MET A 1 -3.57 -2.19 10.93
CA MET A 1 -4.54 -3.32 11.01
C MET A 1 -4.01 -4.57 10.34
N VAL A 2 -3.94 -4.64 9.00
CA VAL A 2 -3.59 -5.88 8.26
C VAL A 2 -2.21 -6.50 8.57
N GLY A 3 -1.22 -5.70 8.99
CA GLY A 3 0.09 -6.22 9.41
C GLY A 3 0.06 -6.95 10.75
N SER A 4 -0.73 -6.42 11.70
CA SER A 4 -0.83 -6.91 13.09
C SER A 4 -1.88 -8.03 13.26
N TYR A 5 -2.95 -8.02 12.45
CA TYR A 5 -4.06 -8.97 12.53
C TYR A 5 -4.36 -9.61 11.15
N PRO A 6 -3.39 -10.28 10.52
CA PRO A 6 -3.50 -10.86 9.19
C PRO A 6 -4.54 -11.98 9.06
N ASP A 7 -4.96 -12.58 10.17
CA ASP A 7 -5.97 -13.64 10.28
C ASP A 7 -7.41 -13.11 10.30
N VAL A 8 -7.60 -11.81 10.54
CA VAL A 8 -8.93 -11.17 10.62
C VAL A 8 -9.42 -10.67 9.26
N PHE A 9 -8.50 -10.31 8.35
CA PHE A 9 -8.82 -9.64 7.10
C PHE A 9 -8.47 -10.49 5.88
N GLU A 10 -9.35 -10.54 4.89
CA GLU A 10 -9.05 -11.14 3.58
C GLU A 10 -8.23 -10.20 2.69
N ALA A 11 -8.50 -8.89 2.79
CA ALA A 11 -7.86 -7.84 2.02
C ALA A 11 -7.76 -6.52 2.80
N GLY A 12 -6.87 -5.64 2.37
CA GLY A 12 -6.77 -4.26 2.83
C GLY A 12 -6.49 -3.29 1.69
N ALA A 13 -6.90 -2.04 1.86
CA ALA A 13 -6.60 -0.95 0.94
C ALA A 13 -6.07 0.26 1.71
N ALA A 14 -5.06 0.93 1.14
CA ALA A 14 -4.52 2.18 1.66
C ALA A 14 -4.58 3.26 0.58
N TYR A 15 -5.16 4.41 0.94
CA TYR A 15 -5.28 5.59 0.09
C TYR A 15 -4.41 6.71 0.68
N SER A 16 -3.37 7.13 -0.05
CA SER A 16 -2.37 8.12 0.37
C SER A 16 -1.65 7.79 1.70
N GLY A 17 -1.34 6.50 1.92
CA GLY A 17 -0.72 5.99 3.15
C GLY A 17 0.82 5.97 3.19
N THR A 18 1.35 5.29 4.20
CA THR A 18 2.79 4.99 4.35
C THR A 18 2.99 3.50 4.65
N ALA A 19 4.22 2.99 4.53
CA ALA A 19 4.51 1.60 4.86
C ALA A 19 4.14 1.28 6.31
N PHE A 20 3.66 0.06 6.58
CA PHE A 20 3.37 -0.40 7.92
C PHE A 20 4.62 -0.28 8.80
N GLY A 21 4.46 0.36 9.97
CA GLY A 21 5.57 0.61 10.88
C GLY A 21 6.47 1.80 10.50
N CYS A 22 6.16 2.57 9.45
CA CYS A 22 6.98 3.71 9.03
C CYS A 22 7.11 4.81 10.10
N PHE A 23 6.10 4.99 10.96
CA PHE A 23 6.16 5.89 12.12
C PHE A 23 6.66 5.20 13.42
N ALA A 24 7.18 3.97 13.35
CA ALA A 24 7.67 3.27 14.54
C ALA A 24 8.78 4.07 15.24
N GLY A 25 8.69 4.18 16.56
CA GLY A 25 9.65 4.94 17.37
C GLY A 25 9.44 6.46 17.36
N SER A 26 8.40 6.98 16.70
CA SER A 26 8.01 8.38 16.86
C SER A 26 7.72 8.69 18.33
N LYS A 27 8.38 9.72 18.87
CA LYS A 27 8.14 10.23 20.24
C LYS A 27 7.02 11.26 20.31
N GLY A 28 6.59 11.78 19.17
CA GLY A 28 5.40 12.63 19.04
C GLY A 28 4.32 11.91 18.24
N ASP A 29 3.20 12.60 17.99
CA ASP A 29 2.06 12.03 17.27
C ASP A 29 2.49 11.43 15.92
N PRO A 30 2.22 10.14 15.66
CA PRO A 30 2.66 9.43 14.45
C PRO A 30 1.76 9.78 13.26
N THR A 31 1.70 11.07 12.93
CA THR A 31 0.89 11.61 11.83
C THR A 31 1.75 12.44 10.89
N PRO A 32 1.32 12.66 9.63
CA PRO A 32 2.00 13.57 8.71
C PRO A 32 2.08 15.02 9.21
N MET A 33 1.25 15.40 10.18
CA MET A 33 1.24 16.72 10.82
C MET A 33 2.08 16.79 12.10
N GLY A 34 2.62 15.66 12.57
CA GLY A 34 3.48 15.59 13.74
C GLY A 34 4.82 16.29 13.52
N SER A 35 5.54 16.54 14.63
CA SER A 35 6.86 17.19 14.59
C SER A 35 7.93 16.34 13.90
N ASN A 36 7.76 15.01 13.88
CA ASN A 36 8.60 14.10 13.10
C ASN A 36 7.90 13.73 11.78
N GLN A 37 8.32 14.36 10.69
CA GLN A 37 7.77 14.13 9.36
C GLN A 37 8.59 13.16 8.52
N THR A 38 9.66 12.55 9.05
CA THR A 38 10.58 11.72 8.26
C THR A 38 9.85 10.64 7.46
N CYS A 39 8.87 9.98 8.07
CA CYS A 39 8.06 8.98 7.39
C CYS A 39 7.24 9.60 6.23
N ALA A 40 6.44 10.64 6.51
CA ALA A 40 5.59 11.28 5.51
C ALA A 40 6.37 11.96 4.38
N GLN A 41 7.65 12.32 4.60
CA GLN A 41 8.54 12.86 3.59
C GLN A 41 9.23 11.80 2.71
N GLY A 42 8.86 10.52 2.84
CA GLY A 42 9.33 9.46 1.95
C GLY A 42 10.54 8.69 2.47
N LEU A 43 10.55 8.35 3.77
CA LEU A 43 11.52 7.42 4.35
C LEU A 43 11.58 6.13 3.52
N THR A 44 12.79 5.68 3.19
CA THR A 44 12.99 4.45 2.40
C THR A 44 13.72 3.39 3.21
N HIS A 45 13.40 2.13 2.93
CA HIS A 45 14.12 0.97 3.45
C HIS A 45 14.30 -0.09 2.36
N THR A 46 15.13 -1.09 2.65
CA THR A 46 15.15 -2.31 1.81
C THR A 46 13.82 -3.06 1.96
N PRO A 47 13.43 -3.87 0.94
CA PRO A 47 12.19 -4.64 1.03
C PRO A 47 12.15 -5.57 2.26
N ALA A 48 13.28 -6.20 2.59
CA ALA A 48 13.42 -7.06 3.77
C ALA A 48 13.25 -6.29 5.10
N GLN A 49 13.84 -5.09 5.21
CA GLN A 49 13.67 -4.23 6.39
C GLN A 49 12.20 -3.84 6.58
N TRP A 50 11.52 -3.47 5.50
CA TRP A 50 10.09 -3.17 5.57
C TRP A 50 9.24 -4.37 5.96
N ALA A 51 9.50 -5.53 5.38
CA ALA A 51 8.78 -6.76 5.71
C ALA A 51 8.98 -7.16 7.18
N GLN A 52 10.18 -6.92 7.74
CA GLN A 52 10.46 -7.22 9.14
C GLN A 52 9.54 -6.47 10.11
N PHE A 53 9.16 -5.21 9.83
CA PHE A 53 8.17 -4.51 10.64
C PHE A 53 6.81 -5.22 10.67
N VAL A 54 6.39 -5.80 9.55
CA VAL A 54 5.14 -6.56 9.45
C VAL A 54 5.23 -7.90 10.18
N TYR A 55 6.35 -8.61 10.04
CA TYR A 55 6.56 -9.89 10.72
C TYR A 55 6.69 -9.72 12.25
N ASN A 56 7.35 -8.66 12.71
CA ASN A 56 7.47 -8.35 14.12
C ASN A 56 6.13 -7.94 14.77
N ALA A 57 5.16 -7.48 13.98
CA ALA A 57 3.84 -7.11 14.49
C ALA A 57 2.97 -8.32 14.87
N TYR A 58 3.28 -9.51 14.33
CA TYR A 58 2.66 -10.77 14.76
C TYR A 58 3.66 -11.92 14.64
N PRO A 59 4.58 -12.06 15.61
CA PRO A 59 5.66 -13.04 15.56
C PRO A 59 5.14 -14.48 15.48
N GLY A 60 5.76 -15.30 14.62
CA GLY A 60 5.39 -16.72 14.46
C GLY A 60 4.18 -16.98 13.56
N TYR A 61 3.47 -15.94 13.08
CA TYR A 61 2.36 -16.14 12.15
C TYR A 61 2.84 -16.60 10.78
N THR A 62 2.45 -17.81 10.39
CA THR A 62 2.76 -18.47 9.10
C THR A 62 1.54 -18.64 8.20
N GLY A 63 0.37 -18.15 8.64
CA GLY A 63 -0.87 -18.22 7.87
C GLY A 63 -0.91 -17.25 6.69
N LYS A 64 -2.03 -17.27 5.97
CA LYS A 64 -2.30 -16.36 4.85
C LYS A 64 -2.24 -14.90 5.33
N ARG A 65 -1.63 -14.03 4.53
CA ARG A 65 -1.70 -12.57 4.75
C ARG A 65 -2.69 -11.91 3.79
N PRO A 66 -3.35 -10.81 4.19
CA PRO A 66 -4.39 -10.17 3.38
C PRO A 66 -3.82 -9.67 2.04
N ARG A 67 -4.62 -9.75 0.97
CA ARG A 67 -4.31 -9.03 -0.28
C ARG A 67 -4.25 -7.53 -0.03
N PHE A 68 -3.46 -6.78 -0.77
CA PHE A 68 -3.28 -5.35 -0.50
C PHE A 68 -3.41 -4.45 -1.73
N LEU A 69 -4.16 -3.36 -1.59
CA LEU A 69 -4.29 -2.30 -2.59
C LEU A 69 -3.61 -1.03 -2.06
N VAL A 70 -2.80 -0.40 -2.89
CA VAL A 70 -2.18 0.90 -2.58
C VAL A 70 -2.61 1.90 -3.64
N ALA A 71 -3.32 2.96 -3.26
CA ALA A 71 -3.63 4.08 -4.14
C ALA A 71 -2.95 5.34 -3.61
N HIS A 72 -2.23 6.05 -4.47
CA HIS A 72 -1.46 7.24 -4.08
C HIS A 72 -1.45 8.31 -5.18
N GLY A 73 -1.56 9.57 -4.78
CA GLY A 73 -1.45 10.70 -5.69
C GLY A 73 0.00 11.09 -5.97
N LEU A 74 0.38 11.30 -7.24
CA LEU A 74 1.73 11.75 -7.60
C LEU A 74 1.96 13.25 -7.32
N ALA A 75 0.89 14.01 -7.05
CA ALA A 75 0.97 15.40 -6.60
C ALA A 75 0.75 15.55 -5.07
N ASP A 76 0.78 14.44 -4.32
CA ASP A 76 0.63 14.46 -2.85
C ASP A 76 1.83 15.15 -2.18
N SER A 77 1.56 16.27 -1.53
CA SER A 77 2.57 17.07 -0.82
C SER A 77 2.57 16.85 0.70
N LEU A 78 1.55 16.17 1.24
CA LEU A 78 1.42 15.88 2.67
C LEU A 78 2.08 14.53 3.00
N VAL A 79 1.79 13.51 2.19
CA VAL A 79 2.41 12.18 2.27
C VAL A 79 3.03 11.89 0.91
N ARG A 80 4.36 12.06 0.81
CA ARG A 80 5.06 12.07 -0.48
C ARG A 80 4.82 10.79 -1.27
N PRO A 81 4.78 10.83 -2.62
CA PRO A 81 4.51 9.65 -3.45
C PRO A 81 5.45 8.47 -3.18
N THR A 82 6.68 8.74 -2.75
CA THR A 82 7.64 7.74 -2.27
C THR A 82 7.03 6.79 -1.24
N CYS A 83 6.18 7.30 -0.34
CA CYS A 83 5.49 6.49 0.68
C CYS A 83 4.59 5.40 0.07
N GLY A 84 3.91 5.70 -1.04
CA GLY A 84 3.14 4.71 -1.80
C GLY A 84 4.02 3.62 -2.39
N TYR A 85 5.17 4.01 -2.97
CA TYR A 85 6.13 3.05 -3.52
C TYR A 85 6.76 2.17 -2.43
N GLU A 86 7.05 2.72 -1.25
CA GLU A 86 7.57 1.96 -0.12
C GLU A 86 6.51 0.99 0.46
N GLN A 87 5.22 1.32 0.40
CA GLN A 87 4.14 0.36 0.69
C GLN A 87 4.15 -0.81 -0.30
N LEU A 88 4.20 -0.55 -1.60
CA LEU A 88 4.30 -1.61 -2.61
C LEU A 88 5.55 -2.48 -2.37
N LYS A 89 6.69 -1.87 -2.06
CA LYS A 89 7.94 -2.57 -1.72
C LYS A 89 7.79 -3.47 -0.49
N GLN A 90 7.15 -2.98 0.57
CA GLN A 90 6.87 -3.77 1.77
C GLN A 90 5.98 -4.96 1.46
N TRP A 91 4.81 -4.70 0.87
CA TRP A 91 3.79 -5.73 0.69
C TRP A 91 4.15 -6.75 -0.39
N SER A 92 4.94 -6.37 -1.39
CA SER A 92 5.47 -7.31 -2.38
C SER A 92 6.36 -8.36 -1.72
N THR A 93 7.21 -7.96 -0.76
CA THR A 93 8.03 -8.89 0.02
C THR A 93 7.20 -9.73 0.99
N VAL A 94 6.25 -9.11 1.70
CA VAL A 94 5.37 -9.79 2.65
C VAL A 94 4.50 -10.86 1.98
N LEU A 95 4.06 -10.61 0.74
CA LEU A 95 3.21 -11.52 -0.03
C LEU A 95 3.99 -12.42 -0.99
N GLY A 96 5.31 -12.26 -1.10
CA GLY A 96 6.17 -13.05 -1.97
C GLY A 96 5.86 -12.88 -3.46
N VAL A 97 5.58 -11.65 -3.91
CA VAL A 97 5.20 -11.33 -5.29
C VAL A 97 6.09 -10.23 -5.87
N THR A 98 6.21 -10.18 -7.20
CA THR A 98 6.95 -9.14 -7.94
C THR A 98 6.04 -8.42 -8.91
N ASN A 99 6.41 -7.21 -9.34
CA ASN A 99 5.65 -6.49 -10.37
C ASN A 99 5.68 -7.30 -11.68
N THR A 100 4.50 -7.59 -12.23
CA THR A 100 4.30 -8.35 -13.47
C THR A 100 3.77 -7.49 -14.61
N ALA A 101 3.09 -6.37 -14.32
CA ALA A 101 2.54 -5.49 -15.34
C ALA A 101 2.27 -4.07 -14.81
N ASN A 102 2.45 -3.09 -15.70
CA ASN A 102 2.01 -1.71 -15.51
C ASN A 102 1.02 -1.34 -16.63
N GLN A 103 -0.20 -0.97 -16.26
CA GLN A 103 -1.25 -0.53 -17.17
C GLN A 103 -1.45 0.98 -17.05
N THR A 104 -1.74 1.64 -18.17
CA THR A 104 -1.94 3.09 -18.26
C THR A 104 -3.11 3.43 -19.18
N GLY A 105 -3.56 4.68 -19.13
CA GLY A 105 -4.59 5.20 -20.03
C GLY A 105 -5.98 4.67 -19.73
N SER A 106 -6.86 4.67 -20.73
CA SER A 106 -8.29 4.37 -20.57
C SER A 106 -8.62 2.93 -20.12
N SER A 107 -7.62 2.03 -20.10
CA SER A 107 -7.79 0.67 -19.60
C SER A 107 -7.71 0.56 -18.07
N VAL A 108 -7.26 1.62 -17.38
CA VAL A 108 -7.14 1.64 -15.93
C VAL A 108 -8.49 1.96 -15.28
N ASP A 109 -8.94 1.04 -14.43
CA ASP A 109 -10.24 1.05 -13.75
C ASP A 109 -10.36 2.15 -12.68
N GLU A 110 -9.25 2.57 -12.07
CA GLU A 110 -9.21 3.78 -11.20
C GLU A 110 -9.28 5.09 -12.00
N GLY A 111 -9.13 5.02 -13.34
CA GLY A 111 -9.22 6.15 -14.26
C GLY A 111 -7.93 6.43 -15.03
N ALA A 112 -8.06 7.13 -16.16
CA ALA A 112 -6.96 7.32 -17.12
C ALA A 112 -5.76 8.14 -16.61
N ALA A 113 -5.93 8.89 -15.51
CA ALA A 113 -4.85 9.59 -14.83
C ALA A 113 -3.94 8.66 -14.02
N TYR A 114 -4.38 7.41 -13.76
CA TYR A 114 -3.64 6.45 -12.94
C TYR A 114 -2.77 5.52 -13.79
N THR A 115 -1.62 5.14 -13.22
CA THR A 115 -0.89 3.93 -13.61
C THR A 115 -1.27 2.82 -12.63
N LYS A 116 -1.75 1.69 -13.15
CA LYS A 116 -2.03 0.48 -12.37
C LYS A 116 -0.84 -0.47 -12.42
N MET A 117 -0.23 -0.74 -11.27
CA MET A 117 0.87 -1.68 -11.10
C MET A 117 0.32 -2.98 -10.51
N ILE A 118 0.60 -4.11 -11.14
CA ILE A 118 0.09 -5.42 -10.76
C ILE A 118 1.25 -6.28 -10.28
N TYR A 119 1.13 -6.86 -9.09
CA TYR A 119 2.16 -7.70 -8.49
C TYR A 119 1.69 -9.14 -8.33
N GLY A 120 2.44 -10.05 -8.96
CA GLY A 120 2.11 -11.48 -9.07
C GLY A 120 0.87 -11.73 -9.92
N ASP A 121 0.27 -12.90 -9.71
CA ASP A 121 -0.99 -13.29 -10.31
C ASP A 121 -2.15 -13.03 -9.34
N SER A 122 -3.38 -12.93 -9.85
CA SER A 122 -4.60 -12.89 -9.02
C SER A 122 -4.80 -11.63 -8.15
N ASN A 123 -4.27 -10.46 -8.54
CA ASN A 123 -4.44 -9.19 -7.82
C ASN A 123 -4.10 -9.30 -6.32
N LYS A 124 -3.05 -10.07 -5.94
CA LYS A 124 -2.61 -10.18 -4.54
C LYS A 124 -2.09 -8.85 -4.00
N LEU A 125 -1.42 -8.09 -4.85
CA LEU A 125 -0.99 -6.73 -4.59
C LEU A 125 -1.20 -5.88 -5.84
N VAL A 126 -1.86 -4.74 -5.68
CA VAL A 126 -2.09 -3.77 -6.76
C VAL A 126 -1.76 -2.35 -6.29
N GLY A 127 -1.20 -1.56 -7.19
CA GLY A 127 -0.88 -0.15 -6.97
C GLY A 127 -1.58 0.74 -7.98
N TYR A 128 -2.18 1.85 -7.55
CA TYR A 128 -2.73 2.90 -8.41
C TYR A 128 -2.02 4.22 -8.12
N PHE A 129 -1.30 4.75 -9.09
CA PHE A 129 -0.53 6.00 -8.95
C PHE A 129 -1.04 7.08 -9.90
N GLY A 130 -1.68 8.11 -9.34
CA GLY A 130 -2.45 9.10 -10.11
C GLY A 130 -1.65 10.36 -10.43
N GLN A 131 -1.46 10.65 -11.72
CA GLN A 131 -0.85 11.90 -12.17
C GLN A 131 -1.77 13.09 -11.87
N GLY A 132 -1.23 14.13 -11.21
CA GLY A 132 -2.02 15.31 -10.81
C GLY A 132 -2.96 15.10 -9.62
N VAL A 133 -3.04 13.89 -9.07
CA VAL A 133 -3.84 13.58 -7.87
C VAL A 133 -3.05 13.96 -6.61
N GLY A 134 -3.68 14.71 -5.70
CA GLY A 134 -3.09 15.18 -4.44
C GLY A 134 -3.36 14.27 -3.24
N HIS A 135 -3.40 14.87 -2.04
CA HIS A 135 -3.82 14.19 -0.81
C HIS A 135 -5.31 14.45 -0.57
N ILE A 136 -6.21 13.46 -0.55
CA ILE A 136 -5.99 12.01 -0.71
C ILE A 136 -6.21 11.55 -2.16
N ALA A 137 -5.64 10.41 -2.54
CA ALA A 137 -6.15 9.66 -3.68
C ALA A 137 -7.60 9.23 -3.38
N PRO A 138 -8.60 9.71 -4.13
CA PRO A 138 -10.00 9.37 -3.84
C PRO A 138 -10.27 7.90 -4.18
N PRO A 139 -11.00 7.15 -3.33
CA PRO A 139 -11.44 5.81 -3.68
C PRO A 139 -12.40 5.81 -4.87
N VAL A 140 -12.13 4.96 -5.85
CA VAL A 140 -13.13 4.55 -6.84
C VAL A 140 -13.87 3.32 -6.30
N GLU A 141 -15.08 3.53 -5.79
CA GLU A 141 -15.87 2.51 -5.08
C GLU A 141 -16.01 1.18 -5.84
N PRO A 142 -16.35 1.14 -7.14
CA PRO A 142 -16.41 -0.12 -7.88
C PRO A 142 -15.08 -0.88 -7.93
N VAL A 143 -13.95 -0.17 -7.99
CA VAL A 143 -12.60 -0.78 -7.97
C VAL A 143 -12.33 -1.39 -6.61
N LEU A 144 -12.65 -0.65 -5.54
CA LEU A 144 -12.48 -1.10 -4.17
C LEU A 144 -13.34 -2.34 -3.87
N LEU A 145 -14.63 -2.30 -4.20
CA LEU A 145 -15.54 -3.43 -3.98
C LEU A 145 -15.06 -4.67 -4.75
N LYS A 146 -14.73 -4.53 -6.04
CA LYS A 146 -14.17 -5.62 -6.84
C LYS A 146 -12.86 -6.18 -6.28
N PHE A 147 -12.03 -5.35 -5.67
CA PHE A 147 -10.81 -5.82 -5.02
C PHE A 147 -11.12 -6.67 -3.79
N PHE A 148 -12.11 -6.27 -3.00
CA PHE A 148 -12.50 -6.95 -1.75
C PHE A 148 -13.39 -8.17 -1.96
N GLU A 149 -14.14 -8.24 -3.06
CA GLU A 149 -14.79 -9.47 -3.50
C GLU A 149 -13.74 -10.58 -3.56
N ALA A 150 -13.89 -11.59 -2.72
CA ALA A 150 -13.12 -12.80 -2.84
C ALA A 150 -13.52 -13.46 -4.17
N TYR A 151 -12.56 -14.02 -4.90
CA TYR A 151 -12.90 -15.03 -5.89
C TYR A 151 -13.52 -16.20 -5.12
N GLU A 152 -14.85 -16.22 -5.02
CA GLU A 152 -15.57 -17.46 -4.73
C GLU A 152 -15.12 -18.45 -5.82
N LYS A 153 -14.43 -19.50 -5.40
CA LYS A 153 -14.18 -20.67 -6.23
C LYS A 153 -15.33 -21.64 -6.08
#